data_AF-A0A6N8R749-F1
#
_entry.id   AF-A0A6N8R749-F1
#
_cell.length_a   1.000
_cell.length_b   1.000
_cell.length_c   1.000
_cell.angle_alpha   90.00
_cell.angle_beta   90.00
_cell.angle_gamma   90.00
#
_symmetry.space_group_name_H-M   'P 1'
#
loop_
_entity.id
_entity.type
_entity.pdbx_description
1 polymer ?
#
loop_
_entity_poly.entity_id
_entity_poly.type
_entity_poly.pdbx_seq_one_letter_code
_entity_poly.pdbx_strand_id
1 'polypeptide(L)'
;MSAALQYFEENLPHRPYHTDDLAFGLRISGKGRALLARYIQQNQPHAQFWLVFDVDREGAAIDWSDRNAPAPNITVKNPVNGHAHLLYA
;
A
#
# COMPACT_ATOMS: atom_id res chain seq x y z
N MET A 1 6.50 -15.63 -3.41
CA MET A 1 5.70 -14.43 -3.07
C MET A 1 4.61 -14.87 -2.11
N SER A 2 4.22 -14.06 -1.10
CA SER A 2 3.08 -14.41 -0.25
C SER A 2 1.77 -14.29 -1.05
N ALA A 3 0.73 -15.03 -0.66
CA ALA A 3 -0.57 -14.99 -1.35
C ALA A 3 -1.17 -13.57 -1.37
N ALA A 4 -1.01 -12.80 -0.29
CA ALA A 4 -1.48 -11.42 -0.21
C ALA A 4 -0.75 -10.49 -1.20
N LEU A 5 0.57 -10.63 -1.36
CA LEU A 5 1.35 -9.82 -2.30
C LEU A 5 1.01 -10.16 -3.75
N GLN A 6 0.76 -11.44 -4.05
CA GLN A 6 0.29 -11.85 -5.36
C GLN A 6 -1.10 -11.26 -5.67
N TYR A 7 -2.04 -11.36 -4.72
CA TYR A 7 -3.37 -10.76 -4.87
C TYR A 7 -3.30 -9.23 -5.06
N PHE A 8 -2.34 -8.56 -4.39
CA PHE A 8 -2.12 -7.12 -4.56
C PHE A 8 -1.73 -6.78 -6.00
N GLU A 9 -0.71 -7.46 -6.54
CA GLU A 9 -0.22 -7.24 -7.89
C GLU A 9 -1.27 -7.55 -8.97
N GLU A 10 -2.02 -8.64 -8.80
CA GLU A 10 -3.06 -9.05 -9.74
C GLU A 10 -4.16 -7.98 -9.84
N ASN A 11 -4.53 -7.34 -8.73
CA ASN A 11 -5.62 -6.37 -8.66
C ASN A 11 -5.19 -4.89 -8.85
N LEU A 12 -3.90 -4.62 -9.05
CA LEU A 12 -3.44 -3.28 -9.42
C LEU A 12 -4.08 -2.78 -10.73
N PRO A 13 -4.25 -1.46 -10.87
CA PRO A 13 -4.55 -0.85 -12.17
C PRO A 13 -3.61 -1.34 -13.27
N HIS A 14 -4.11 -1.44 -14.51
CA HIS A 14 -3.25 -1.80 -15.64
C HIS A 14 -2.14 -0.75 -15.84
N ARG A 15 -2.49 0.53 -15.61
CA ARG A 15 -1.56 1.65 -15.62
C ARG A 15 -1.73 2.51 -14.36
N PRO A 16 -1.17 2.10 -13.22
CA PRO A 16 -1.36 2.83 -11.96
C PRO A 16 -0.58 4.15 -11.98
N TYR A 17 -1.08 5.13 -11.24
CA TYR A 17 -0.26 6.27 -10.83
C TYR A 17 0.85 5.80 -9.89
N HIS A 18 2.05 6.35 -10.03
CA HIS A 18 3.16 6.05 -9.14
C HIS A 18 4.18 7.19 -9.10
N THR A 19 4.99 7.24 -8.04
CA THR A 19 6.16 8.11 -7.93
C THR A 19 7.08 7.64 -6.80
N ASP A 20 8.35 8.06 -6.83
CA ASP A 20 9.27 7.90 -5.70
C ASP A 20 9.25 9.10 -4.76
N ASP A 21 8.82 10.25 -5.28
CA ASP A 21 8.76 11.52 -4.58
C ASP A 21 7.59 12.36 -5.10
N LEU A 22 6.68 12.68 -4.18
CA LEU A 22 5.46 13.43 -4.47
C LEU A 22 5.76 14.88 -4.93
N ALA A 23 6.93 15.44 -4.61
CA ALA A 23 7.33 16.78 -5.04
C ALA A 23 7.49 16.89 -6.56
N PHE A 24 7.78 15.79 -7.27
CA PHE A 24 7.89 15.75 -8.73
C PHE A 24 6.59 15.33 -9.43
N GLY A 25 5.49 15.19 -8.68
CA GLY A 25 4.19 14.77 -9.19
C GLY A 25 4.08 13.27 -9.49
N LEU A 26 2.93 12.86 -10.04
CA LEU A 26 2.61 11.47 -10.34
C LEU A 26 2.89 11.13 -11.81
N ARG A 27 3.29 9.88 -12.06
CA ARG A 27 3.48 9.31 -13.40
C ARG A 27 2.54 8.12 -13.61
N ILE A 28 2.21 7.83 -14.87
CA ILE A 28 1.36 6.70 -15.26
C ILE A 28 2.15 5.74 -16.16
N SER A 29 2.47 4.55 -15.65
CA SER A 29 3.21 3.52 -16.40
C SER A 29 2.57 2.13 -16.22
N GLY A 30 3.10 1.08 -16.87
CA GLY A 30 2.59 -0.28 -16.66
C GLY A 30 3.01 -0.86 -15.31
N LYS A 31 2.26 -1.86 -14.81
CA LYS A 31 2.45 -2.48 -13.47
C LYS A 31 3.91 -2.77 -13.11
N GLY A 32 4.66 -3.41 -14.01
CA GLY A 32 6.04 -3.82 -13.75
C GLY A 32 6.98 -2.66 -13.39
N ARG A 33 6.80 -1.47 -13.99
CA ARG A 33 7.58 -0.28 -13.61
C ARG A 33 7.03 0.40 -12.36
N ALA A 34 5.70 0.48 -12.26
CA ALA A 34 5.06 1.15 -11.14
C ALA A 34 5.28 0.44 -9.79
N LEU A 35 5.34 -0.90 -9.78
CA LEU A 35 5.61 -1.72 -8.59
C LEU A 35 6.96 -1.44 -7.93
N LEU A 36 7.90 -0.87 -8.69
CA LEU A 36 9.23 -0.52 -8.19
C LEU A 36 9.26 0.84 -7.48
N ALA A 37 8.17 1.61 -7.55
CA ALA A 37 8.11 2.95 -6.99
C ALA A 37 7.72 2.94 -5.51
N ARG A 38 8.19 3.95 -4.76
CA ARG A 38 7.83 4.11 -3.33
C ARG A 38 6.33 4.30 -3.11
N TYR A 39 5.66 5.05 -3.99
CA TYR A 39 4.23 5.32 -3.95
C TYR A 39 3.56 4.77 -5.20
N ILE A 40 2.44 4.08 -5.02
CA ILE A 40 1.67 3.48 -6.11
C ILE A 40 0.17 3.56 -5.80
N GLN A 41 -0.64 3.78 -6.83
CA GLN A 41 -2.08 3.62 -6.75
C GLN A 41 -2.43 2.14 -6.61
N GLN A 42 -2.92 1.77 -5.44
CA GLN A 42 -3.23 0.40 -5.05
C GLN A 42 -4.51 -0.17 -5.68
N ASN A 43 -5.51 0.68 -5.95
CA ASN A 43 -6.84 0.25 -6.39
C ASN A 43 -7.21 0.81 -7.76
N GLN A 44 -8.12 0.09 -8.44
CA GLN A 44 -8.73 0.56 -9.67
C GLN A 44 -9.52 1.85 -9.43
N PRO A 45 -9.64 2.74 -10.43
CA PRO A 45 -10.49 3.94 -10.32
C PRO A 45 -11.96 3.64 -9.98
N HIS A 46 -12.45 2.44 -10.31
CA HIS A 46 -13.85 2.04 -10.18
C HIS A 46 -14.07 0.88 -9.21
N ALA A 47 -13.03 0.38 -8.52
CA ALA A 47 -13.15 -0.76 -7.62
C ALA A 47 -12.11 -0.70 -6.50
N GLN A 48 -12.55 -0.96 -5.28
CA GLN A 48 -11.70 -1.05 -4.09
C GLN A 48 -11.48 -2.52 -3.75
N PHE A 49 -10.29 -3.04 -4.07
CA PHE A 49 -9.86 -4.37 -3.65
C PHE A 49 -9.16 -4.34 -2.29
N TRP A 50 -8.62 -3.17 -1.93
CA TRP A 50 -7.87 -2.94 -0.72
C TRP A 50 -8.44 -1.77 0.06
N LEU A 51 -8.72 -1.98 1.35
CA LEU A 51 -8.89 -0.90 2.31
C LEU A 51 -7.52 -0.59 2.91
N VAL A 52 -7.07 0.65 2.76
CA VAL A 52 -5.76 1.10 3.25
C VAL A 52 -5.96 2.12 4.34
N PHE A 53 -5.44 1.83 5.52
CA PHE A 53 -5.44 2.75 6.65
C PHE A 53 -4.03 3.26 6.86
N ASP A 54 -3.87 4.57 6.78
CA ASP A 54 -2.61 5.25 7.12
C ASP A 54 -2.57 5.53 8.62
N VAL A 55 -1.50 5.10 9.28
CA VAL A 55 -1.34 5.20 10.73
C VAL A 55 -0.06 5.97 11.04
N ASP A 56 -0.25 7.25 11.35
CA ASP A 56 0.82 8.21 11.60
C ASP A 56 1.29 8.23 13.05
N ARG A 57 1.84 7.12 13.53
CA ARG A 57 2.51 7.05 14.84
C ARG A 57 3.57 5.95 14.89
N GLU A 58 4.50 6.07 15.83
CA GLU A 58 5.39 4.97 16.14
C GLU A 58 4.60 3.73 16.57
N GLY A 59 5.07 2.55 16.17
CA GLY A 59 4.37 1.28 16.43
C GLY A 59 3.20 0.99 15.48
N ALA A 60 2.91 1.86 14.51
CA ALA A 60 1.79 1.74 13.56
C ALA A 60 1.63 0.35 12.93
N ALA A 61 2.73 -0.35 12.64
CA ALA A 61 2.74 -1.65 12.00
C ALA A 61 1.96 -2.75 12.77
N ILE A 62 1.80 -2.59 14.07
CA ILE A 62 1.11 -3.54 14.97
C ILE A 62 -0.06 -2.90 15.73
N ASP A 63 -0.43 -1.66 15.40
CA ASP A 63 -1.49 -0.88 16.07
C ASP A 63 -2.86 -1.57 16.05
N TRP A 64 -3.10 -2.44 15.05
CA TRP A 64 -4.29 -3.27 14.98
C TRP A 64 -4.42 -4.22 16.19
N SER A 65 -3.32 -4.71 16.74
CA SER A 65 -3.33 -5.66 17.87
C SER A 65 -3.81 -4.96 19.14
N ASP A 66 -3.23 -3.80 19.47
CA ASP A 66 -3.57 -3.05 20.69
C ASP A 66 -5.02 -2.55 20.65
N ARG A 67 -5.56 -2.34 19.44
CA ARG A 67 -6.95 -1.92 19.21
C ARG A 67 -7.93 -3.09 19.12
N ASN A 68 -7.46 -4.33 19.25
CA ASN A 68 -8.25 -5.54 19.05
C ASN A 68 -8.97 -5.56 17.69
N ALA A 69 -8.31 -5.02 16.66
CA ALA A 69 -8.77 -5.05 15.28
C ALA A 69 -8.29 -6.35 14.58
N PRO A 70 -8.92 -6.75 13.46
CA PRO A 70 -8.41 -7.85 12.66
C PRO A 70 -6.97 -7.60 12.19
N ALA A 71 -6.19 -8.67 12.08
CA ALA A 71 -4.85 -8.60 11.52
C ALA A 71 -4.92 -8.20 10.03
N PRO A 72 -4.12 -7.23 9.57
CA PRO A 72 -4.05 -6.85 8.16
C PRO A 72 -3.42 -7.96 7.32
N ASN A 73 -3.76 -7.99 6.02
CA ASN A 73 -3.15 -8.91 5.07
C ASN A 73 -1.72 -8.47 4.74
N ILE A 74 -1.47 -7.16 4.68
CA ILE A 74 -0.14 -6.55 4.46
C ILE A 74 0.03 -5.35 5.38
N THR A 75 1.22 -5.24 5.97
CA THR A 75 1.68 -4.05 6.68
C THR A 75 2.89 -3.47 5.98
N VAL A 76 2.86 -2.18 5.64
CA VAL A 76 3.99 -1.46 5.03
C VAL A 76 4.45 -0.37 5.98
N LYS A 77 5.67 -0.50 6.52
CA LYS A 77 6.23 0.42 7.51
C LYS A 77 7.31 1.31 6.91
N ASN A 78 7.27 2.60 7.21
CA ASN A 78 8.39 3.50 6.99
C ASN A 78 9.49 3.23 8.02
N PRO A 79 10.70 2.81 7.61
CA PRO A 79 11.78 2.47 8.54
C PRO A 79 12.35 3.67 9.30
N VAL A 80 12.10 4.90 8.85
CA VAL A 80 12.67 6.12 9.44
C VAL A 80 11.83 6.63 10.62
N ASN A 81 10.52 6.80 10.44
CA ASN A 81 9.63 7.37 11.47
C ASN A 81 8.66 6.36 12.09
N GLY A 82 8.65 5.12 11.59
CA GLY A 82 7.84 4.04 12.15
C GLY A 82 6.35 4.07 11.81
N HIS A 83 5.89 5.06 11.03
CA HIS A 83 4.52 5.11 10.51
C HIS A 83 4.27 3.94 9.57
N ALA A 84 3.01 3.53 9.40
CA ALA A 84 2.70 2.39 8.56
C ALA A 84 1.33 2.49 7.92
N HIS A 85 1.22 1.85 6.75
CA HIS A 85 -0.05 1.55 6.11
C HIS A 85 -0.46 0.12 6.45
N LEU A 86 -1.72 -0.06 6.84
CA LEU A 86 -2.35 -1.35 7.09
C LEU A 86 -3.33 -1.64 5.95
N LEU A 87 -3.10 -2.75 5.24
CA LEU A 87 -3.87 -3.12 4.06
C LEU A 87 -4.75 -4.34 4.35
N TYR A 88 -6.04 -4.20 4.06
CA TYR A 88 -7.07 -5.23 4.21
C TYR A 88 -7.72 -5.55 2.86
N ALA A 89 -7.88 -6.83 2.56
CA ALA A 89 -8.56 -7.34 1.36
C ALA A 89 -9.65 -8.36 1.74
#